data_AF-A0A0V0GEI2-F1
#
_entry.id   AF-A0A0V0GEI2-F1
#
_cell.length_a   1.000
_cell.length_b   1.000
_cell.length_c   1.000
_cell.angle_alpha   90.00
_cell.angle_beta   90.00
_cell.angle_gamma   90.00
#
_symmetry.space_group_name_H-M   'P 1'
#
loop_
_entity.id
_entity.type
_entity.pdbx_description
1 polymer ?
#
loop_
_entity_poly.entity_id
_entity_poly.type
_entity_poly.pdbx_seq_one_letter_code
_entity_poly.pdbx_strand_id
1 'polypeptide(L)' 'MPVRTTPACNAIILGIGQNGEVAKARMVFDLLKEKDDATWSAMIKVYERKGYELEALDLFHRMQVDGFRP' A
#
# COMPACT_ATOMS: atom_id res chain seq x y z
N MET A 1 7.31 -14.26 17.94
CA MET A 1 6.12 -14.10 17.07
C MET A 1 6.62 -13.68 15.69
N PRO A 2 6.25 -14.34 14.58
CA PRO A 2 6.89 -14.04 13.30
C PRO A 2 6.46 -12.65 12.85
N VAL A 3 7.42 -11.74 12.81
CA VAL A 3 7.29 -10.43 12.17
C VAL A 3 6.88 -10.72 10.73
N ARG A 4 5.67 -10.32 10.32
CA ARG A 4 5.23 -10.49 8.93
C ARG A 4 6.22 -9.72 8.07
N THR A 5 7.01 -10.44 7.29
CA THR A 5 8.07 -9.87 6.47
C THR A 5 7.47 -9.01 5.36
N THR A 6 7.97 -7.78 5.25
CA THR A 6 7.56 -6.71 4.32
C THR A 6 7.36 -7.15 2.86
N PRO A 7 8.20 -8.02 2.25
CA PRO A 7 8.02 -8.45 0.86
C PRO A 7 6.72 -9.23 0.62
N ALA A 8 6.30 -10.06 1.59
CA ALA A 8 5.10 -10.88 1.45
C ALA A 8 3.82 -10.03 1.52
N CYS A 9 3.83 -8.99 2.36
CA CYS A 9 2.71 -8.05 2.47
C CYS A 9 2.54 -7.19 1.22
N ASN A 10 3.64 -6.79 0.57
CA ASN A 10 3.61 -6.07 -0.70
C ASN A 10 3.01 -6.93 -1.82
N ALA A 11 3.39 -8.21 -1.88
CA ALA A 11 2.79 -9.16 -2.82
C ALA A 11 1.29 -9.36 -2.57
N ILE A 12 0.87 -9.43 -1.30
CA ILE A 12 -0.56 -9.52 -0.94
C ILE A 12 -1.32 -8.26 -1.36
N ILE A 13 -0.81 -7.05 -1.07
CA ILE A 13 -1.44 -5.78 -1.47
C ILE A 13 -1.61 -5.72 -2.99
N LEU A 14 -0.55 -6.03 -3.74
CA LEU A 14 -0.58 -6.02 -5.20
C LEU A 14 -1.52 -7.09 -5.77
N GLY A 15 -1.50 -8.31 -5.24
CA GLY A 15 -2.34 -9.41 -5.70
C GLY A 15 -3.83 -9.16 -5.44
N ILE A 16 -4.19 -8.74 -4.23
CA ILE A 16 -5.56 -8.38 -3.86
C ILE A 16 -6.02 -7.16 -4.69
N GLY A 17 -5.16 -6.16 -4.83
CA GLY A 17 -5.43 -4.98 -5.65
C GLY A 17 -5.71 -5.32 -7.11
N GLN A 18 -4.97 -6.25 -7.71
CA GLN A 18 -5.18 -6.68 -9.10
C GLN A 18 -6.57 -7.30 -9.32
N ASN A 19 -7.07 -8.07 -8.36
CA ASN A 19 -8.42 -8.66 -8.40
C ASN A 19 -9.56 -7.63 -8.27
N GLY A 20 -9.25 -6.33 -8.16
CA GLY A 20 -10.26 -5.27 -8.02
C GLY A 20 -10.66 -4.99 -6.58
N GLU A 21 -10.06 -5.67 -5.63
CA GLU A 21 -10.41 -5.59 -4.22
C GLU A 21 -9.59 -4.50 -3.50
N VAL A 22 -9.63 -3.27 -4.04
CA VAL A 22 -8.85 -2.12 -3.53
C VAL A 22 -9.11 -1.87 -2.04
N ALA A 23 -10.36 -2.01 -1.59
CA ALA A 23 -10.72 -1.88 -0.18
C ALA A 23 -10.00 -2.93 0.71
N LYS A 24 -9.89 -4.19 0.26
CA LYS A 24 -9.18 -5.22 1.01
C LYS A 24 -7.67 -4.98 1.01
N ALA A 25 -7.11 -4.55 -0.13
CA ALA A 25 -5.70 -4.16 -0.21
C ALA A 25 -5.40 -3.03 0.78
N ARG A 26 -6.31 -2.04 0.89
CA ARG A 26 -6.20 -0.96 1.86
C ARG A 26 -6.28 -1.44 3.31
N MET A 27 -7.20 -2.35 3.64
CA MET A 27 -7.29 -2.93 4.98
C MET A 27 -6.00 -3.66 5.38
N VAL A 28 -5.39 -4.41 4.45
CA VAL A 28 -4.10 -5.07 4.69
C VAL A 28 -3.01 -4.03 4.95
N PHE A 29 -2.94 -2.99 4.11
CA PHE A 29 -2.02 -1.88 4.30
C PHE A 29 -2.17 -1.22 5.68
N ASP A 30 -3.40 -0.90 6.10
CA ASP A 30 -3.67 -0.27 7.40
C ASP A 30 -3.30 -1.17 8.59
N LEU A 31 -3.44 -2.50 8.45
CA LEU A 31 -3.10 -3.47 9.48
C LEU A 31 -1.58 -3.61 9.72
N LEU A 32 -0.74 -3.18 8.76
CA LEU A 32 0.71 -3.23 8.92
C LEU A 32 1.17 -2.19 9.95
N LYS A 33 1.69 -2.67 11.09
CA LYS A 33 2.29 -1.78 12.11
C LYS A 33 3.55 -1.08 11.60
N GLU A 34 4.36 -1.78 10.82
CA GLU A 34 5.56 -1.26 10.19
C GLU A 34 5.32 -1.20 8.69
N LYS A 35 5.46 0.00 8.13
CA LYS A 35 5.36 0.25 6.70
C LYS A 35 6.71 0.80 6.26
N ASP A 36 7.28 0.22 5.21
CA ASP A 36 8.47 0.72 4.54
C ASP A 36 8.07 1.42 3.23
N ASP A 37 9.04 2.08 2.58
CA ASP A 37 8.83 2.76 1.29
C ASP A 37 8.10 1.85 0.29
N ALA A 38 8.50 0.57 0.21
CA ALA A 38 7.91 -0.41 -0.70
C ALA A 38 6.43 -0.72 -0.40
N THR A 39 6.03 -0.71 0.88
CA THR A 39 4.64 -0.90 1.31
C THR A 39 3.74 0.23 0.85
N TRP A 40 4.20 1.48 0.98
CA TRP A 40 3.50 2.66 0.48
C TRP A 40 3.41 2.64 -1.05
N SER A 41 4.53 2.42 -1.74
CA SER A 41 4.57 2.40 -3.21
C SER A 41 3.73 1.25 -3.79
N ALA A 42 3.58 0.13 -3.08
CA ALA A 42 2.68 -0.96 -3.48
C ALA A 42 1.21 -0.53 -3.46
N MET A 43 0.76 0.13 -2.39
CA MET A 43 -0.64 0.58 -2.27
C MET A 43 -0.96 1.72 -3.24
N ILE A 44 -0.02 2.66 -3.44
CA ILE A 44 -0.15 3.73 -4.44
C ILE A 44 -0.34 3.15 -5.84
N LYS A 45 0.45 2.13 -6.22
CA LYS A 45 0.31 1.42 -7.51
C LYS A 45 -1.04 0.71 -7.64
N VAL A 46 -1.62 0.20 -6.55
CA VAL A 46 -2.96 -0.39 -6.58
C VAL A 46 -4.01 0.68 -6.90
N TYR A 47 -3.93 1.85 -6.27
CA TYR A 47 -4.84 2.95 -6.55
C TYR A 47 -4.70 3.48 -7.99
N GLU A 48 -3.48 3.72 -8.45
CA GLU A 48 -3.18 4.17 -9.81
C GLU A 48 -3.78 3.23 -10.86
N ARG A 49 -3.52 1.91 -10.74
CA ARG A 49 -4.00 0.90 -11.69
C ARG A 49 -5.52 0.73 -11.72
N LYS A 50 -6.21 1.23 -10.70
CA LYS A 50 -7.66 1.07 -10.54
C LYS A 50 -8.44 2.37 -10.72
N GLY A 51 -7.77 3.47 -11.08
CA GLY A 51 -8.40 4.76 -11.32
C GLY A 51 -8.85 5.47 -10.05
N TYR A 52 -8.08 5.31 -8.96
CA TYR A 52 -8.28 6.01 -7.68
C TYR A 52 -7.17 7.06 -7.51
N GLU A 53 -7.06 7.99 -8.47
CA GLU A 53 -5.94 8.94 -8.55
C GLU A 53 -5.89 9.88 -7.34
N LEU A 54 -7.05 10.29 -6.81
CA LEU A 54 -7.10 11.17 -5.64
C LEU A 54 -6.58 10.46 -4.39
N GLU A 55 -6.95 9.19 -4.19
CA GLU A 55 -6.47 8.36 -3.09
C GLU A 55 -4.98 8.03 -3.25
N ALA A 56 -4.51 7.83 -4.48
CA ALA A 56 -3.09 7.64 -4.77
C ALA A 56 -2.28 8.90 -4.37
N LEU A 57 -2.77 10.09 -4.73
CA LEU A 57 -2.12 11.37 -4.39
C LEU A 57 -2.17 11.67 -2.89
N ASP A 58 -3.31 11.45 -2.23
CA ASP A 58 -3.43 11.61 -0.78
C ASP A 58 -2.45 10.67 -0.05
N LEU A 59 -2.39 9.40 -0.48
CA LEU A 59 -1.49 8.42 0.12
C LEU A 59 -0.01 8.76 -0.12
N PHE A 60 0.32 9.25 -1.32
CA PHE A 60 1.67 9.73 -1.64
C PHE A 60 2.06 10.95 -0.79
N HIS A 61 1.16 11.90 -0.62
CA HIS A 61 1.42 13.05 0.25
C HIS A 61 1.64 12.62 1.70
N ARG A 62 0.82 11.68 2.20
CA ARG A 62 0.97 11.12 3.55
C ARG A 62 2.30 10.39 3.73
N MET A 63 2.72 9.61 2.74
CA MET A 63 4.02 8.93 2.70
C MET A 63 5.17 9.93 2.89
N GLN A 64 5.13 11.07 2.20
CA GLN A 64 6.13 12.13 2.32
C GLN A 64 6.11 12.82 3.69
N VAL A 65 4.93 13.12 4.23
CA VAL A 65 4.77 13.72 5.57
C VAL A 65 5.33 12.80 6.65
N ASP A 66 5.16 11.48 6.50
CA ASP A 66 5.69 10.47 7.41
C ASP A 66 7.20 10.21 7.21
N GLY A 67 7.85 10.90 6.26
CA GLY A 67 9.30 10.86 6.02
C GLY A 67 9.79 9.73 5.12
N PHE A 68 8.87 9.00 4.48
CA PHE A 68 9.17 7.93 3.54
C PHE A 68 9.47 8.46 2.13
N ARG A 69 10.27 7.72 1.36
CA ARG A 69 10.72 8.12 0.02
C ARG A 69 9.96 7.37 -1.08
N PRO A 70 9.40 8.07 -2.08
CA PRO A 70 8.67 7.49 -3.20
C PRO A 70 9.32 6.28 -3.89
#